data_AF-A0A8B6DBK9-F1
#
_entry.id   AF-A0A8B6DBK9-F1
#
_cell.length_a   1.000
_cell.length_b   1.000
_cell.length_c   1.000
_cell.angle_alpha   90.00
_cell.angle_beta   90.00
_cell.angle_gamma   90.00
#
_symmetry.space_group_name_H-M   'P 1'
#
loop_
_entity.id
_entity.type
_entity.pdbx_description
1 polymer ?
#
loop_
_entity_poly.entity_id
_entity_poly.type
_entity_poly.pdbx_seq_one_letter_code
_entity_poly.pdbx_strand_id
1 'polypeptide(L)'
;MYYAQWKRVQYLSNVFWKRWRVEYLQTLKCRQKWTQERENIQEGDVVLLKDNQVNRLSWPMGIVTKTFPSADNLVRKVEIRIVRTVDKDCVKPAFFVRPVTELVLLSRTYE
;
A
#
# COMPACT_ATOMS: atom_id res chain seq x y z
N MET A 1 -36.93 6.22 -13.24
CA MET A 1 -35.98 5.74 -14.27
C MET A 1 -34.51 6.07 -13.99
N TYR A 2 -34.16 7.07 -13.17
CA TYR A 2 -32.75 7.44 -12.90
C TYR A 2 -31.97 6.49 -11.96
N TYR A 3 -32.65 5.82 -11.02
CA TYR A 3 -31.98 5.01 -10.00
C TYR A 3 -31.24 3.77 -10.55
N ALA A 4 -31.82 3.11 -11.56
CA ALA A 4 -31.19 1.96 -12.21
C ALA A 4 -29.95 2.36 -13.03
N GLN A 5 -30.00 3.51 -13.72
CA GLN A 5 -28.86 4.09 -14.43
C GLN A 5 -27.74 4.50 -13.47
N TRP A 6 -28.09 5.16 -12.36
CA TRP A 6 -27.12 5.54 -11.33
C TRP A 6 -26.43 4.32 -10.71
N LYS A 7 -27.19 3.26 -10.38
CA LYS A 7 -26.62 1.99 -9.92
C LYS A 7 -25.65 1.38 -10.93
N ARG A 8 -26.00 1.40 -12.22
CA ARG A 8 -25.13 0.89 -13.29
C ARG A 8 -23.84 1.68 -13.41
N VAL A 9 -23.90 3.01 -13.35
CA VAL A 9 -22.71 3.88 -13.35
C VAL A 9 -21.85 3.60 -12.12
N GLN A 10 -22.45 3.48 -10.92
CA GLN A 10 -21.71 3.14 -9.70
C GLN A 10 -21.02 1.77 -9.79
N TYR A 11 -21.68 0.78 -10.40
CA TYR A 11 -21.10 -0.53 -10.64
C TYR A 11 -19.90 -0.45 -11.60
N LEU A 12 -20.03 0.23 -12.74
CA LEU A 12 -18.93 0.40 -13.70
C LEU A 12 -17.75 1.14 -13.07
N SER A 13 -18.01 2.20 -12.30
CA SER A 13 -16.98 2.92 -11.55
C SER A 13 -16.28 2.01 -10.53
N ASN A 14 -17.03 1.17 -9.79
CA ASN A 14 -16.45 0.16 -8.89
C ASN A 14 -15.51 -0.79 -9.61
N VAL A 15 -15.94 -1.33 -10.76
CA VAL A 15 -15.15 -2.26 -11.57
C VAL A 15 -13.87 -1.59 -12.07
N PHE A 16 -13.99 -0.37 -12.58
CA PHE A 16 -12.84 0.43 -13.01
C PHE A 16 -11.83 0.62 -11.87
N TRP A 17 -12.26 1.15 -10.72
CA TRP A 17 -11.38 1.40 -9.58
C TRP A 17 -10.78 0.12 -9.00
N LYS A 18 -11.51 -1.00 -9.05
CA LYS A 18 -10.96 -2.30 -8.63
C LYS A 18 -9.82 -2.74 -9.54
N ARG A 19 -10.00 -2.67 -10.87
CA ARG A 19 -8.97 -3.05 -11.85
C ARG A 19 -7.79 -2.09 -11.84
N TRP A 20 -8.06 -0.79 -11.91
CA TRP A 20 -7.05 0.25 -11.93
C TRP A 20 -6.14 0.15 -10.70
N ARG A 21 -6.67 -0.05 -9.49
CA ARG A 21 -5.81 -0.25 -8.29
C ARG A 21 -4.91 -1.47 -8.38
N VAL A 22 -5.40 -2.59 -8.92
CA VAL A 22 -4.61 -3.82 -9.01
C VAL A 22 -3.47 -3.65 -10.02
N GLU A 23 -3.79 -3.12 -11.20
CA GLU A 23 -2.89 -3.01 -12.34
C GLU A 23 -1.90 -1.84 -12.15
N TYR A 24 -2.38 -0.66 -11.75
CA TYR A 24 -1.53 0.53 -11.57
C TYR A 24 -0.56 0.39 -10.40
N LEU A 25 -0.97 -0.18 -9.26
CA LEU A 25 -0.03 -0.38 -8.15
C LEU A 25 1.08 -1.38 -8.50
N GLN A 26 0.83 -2.30 -9.43
CA GLN A 26 1.87 -3.21 -9.93
C GLN A 26 2.87 -2.48 -10.82
N THR A 27 2.45 -1.49 -11.61
CA THR A 27 3.37 -0.70 -12.45
C THR A 27 4.24 0.24 -11.64
N LEU A 28 3.76 0.73 -10.49
CA LEU A 28 4.56 1.54 -9.56
C LEU A 28 5.71 0.73 -8.92
N LYS A 29 5.59 -0.60 -8.86
CA LYS A 29 6.71 -1.45 -8.44
C LYS A 29 7.65 -1.61 -9.63
N CYS A 30 8.86 -1.07 -9.51
CA CYS A 30 9.90 -1.34 -10.50
C CYS A 30 10.14 -2.86 -10.58
N ARG A 31 9.86 -3.45 -11.76
CA ARG A 31 10.12 -4.87 -12.04
C ARG A 31 11.54 -5.00 -12.58
N GLN A 32 12.51 -5.26 -11.71
CA GLN A 32 13.86 -5.59 -12.13
C GLN A 32 13.90 -7.01 -12.74
N LYS A 33 14.78 -7.20 -13.72
CA LYS A 33 15.17 -8.53 -14.17
C LYS A 33 15.96 -9.20 -13.04
N TRP A 34 15.91 -10.52 -12.96
CA TRP A 34 16.53 -11.40 -11.94
C TRP A 34 18.06 -11.24 -11.77
N THR A 35 18.68 -10.30 -12.51
CA THR A 35 20.12 -10.07 -12.58
C THR A 35 20.60 -9.02 -11.58
N GLN A 36 19.70 -8.21 -10.99
CA GLN A 36 20.06 -7.20 -10.00
C GLN A 36 19.33 -7.46 -8.68
N GLU A 37 20.09 -7.50 -7.61
CA GLU A 37 19.54 -7.52 -6.26
C GLU A 37 18.93 -6.15 -5.94
N ARG A 38 17.73 -6.18 -5.37
CA ARG A 38 17.05 -4.99 -4.87
C ARG A 38 17.38 -4.84 -3.40
N GLU A 39 17.75 -3.64 -3.00
CA GLU A 39 17.91 -3.32 -1.58
C GLU A 39 16.61 -3.54 -0.82
N ASN A 40 16.76 -4.13 0.37
CA ASN A 40 15.66 -4.36 1.28
C ASN A 40 15.00 -3.04 1.70
N ILE A 41 13.71 -3.11 2.02
CA ILE A 41 13.01 -2.03 2.72
C ILE A 41 13.65 -1.85 4.11
N GLN A 42 13.89 -0.61 4.49
CA GLN A 42 14.51 -0.23 5.75
C GLN A 42 13.51 0.40 6.72
N GLU A 43 13.87 0.44 7.99
CA GLU A 43 13.12 1.18 9.00
C GLU A 43 13.17 2.68 8.69
N GLY A 44 12.04 3.37 8.82
CA GLY A 44 11.92 4.78 8.45
C GLY A 44 11.47 5.02 7.01
N ASP A 45 11.45 4.01 6.13
CA ASP A 45 10.96 4.16 4.75
C ASP A 45 9.47 4.53 4.71
N VAL A 46 9.10 5.44 3.79
CA VAL A 46 7.71 5.81 3.53
C VAL A 46 7.13 4.89 2.48
N VAL A 47 6.10 4.15 2.85
CA VAL A 47 5.47 3.13 2.02
C VAL A 47 3.97 3.39 1.84
N LEU A 48 3.48 3.09 0.64
CA LEU A 48 2.06 3.00 0.33
C LEU A 48 1.59 1.55 0.52
N LEU A 49 0.52 1.37 1.30
CA LEU A 49 -0.07 0.06 1.53
C LEU A 49 -1.10 -0.27 0.43
N LYS A 50 -0.93 -1.42 -0.23
CA LYS A 50 -1.91 -2.04 -1.11
C LYS A 50 -2.92 -2.81 -0.26
N ASP A 51 -3.92 -2.12 0.27
CA ASP A 51 -5.02 -2.76 0.98
C ASP A 51 -6.27 -2.84 0.07
N ASN A 52 -6.74 -4.06 -0.17
CA ASN A 52 -7.92 -4.33 -0.99
C ASN A 52 -9.24 -3.90 -0.32
N GLN A 53 -9.24 -3.72 1.01
CA GLN A 53 -10.42 -3.36 1.79
C GLN A 53 -10.62 -1.85 1.93
N VAL A 54 -9.72 -1.04 1.38
CA VAL A 54 -9.77 0.41 1.52
C VAL A 54 -10.76 1.03 0.53
N ASN A 55 -11.46 2.07 1.00
CA ASN A 55 -12.43 2.85 0.24
C ASN A 55 -11.81 3.43 -1.05
N ARG A 56 -12.66 3.73 -2.04
CA ARG A 56 -12.23 4.40 -3.27
C ARG A 56 -11.51 5.72 -2.92
N LEU A 57 -10.39 6.01 -3.60
CA LEU A 57 -9.53 7.19 -3.40
C LEU A 57 -8.74 7.26 -2.08
N SER A 58 -8.83 6.26 -1.20
CA SER A 58 -8.02 6.24 0.02
C SER A 58 -6.70 5.50 -0.24
N TRP A 59 -5.61 6.21 0.06
CA TRP A 59 -4.23 5.79 -0.14
C TRP A 59 -3.53 5.74 1.22
N PRO A 60 -3.60 4.61 1.94
CA PRO A 60 -2.99 4.49 3.26
C PRO A 60 -1.48 4.49 3.11
N MET A 61 -0.87 5.61 3.45
CA MET A 61 0.57 5.74 3.57
C MET A 61 0.99 5.47 5.00
N GLY A 62 2.18 4.90 5.17
CA GLY A 62 2.74 4.63 6.47
C GLY A 62 4.25 4.64 6.45
N ILE A 63 4.82 4.62 7.65
CA ILE A 63 6.26 4.58 7.87
C ILE A 63 6.60 3.19 8.39
N VAL A 64 7.62 2.57 7.81
CA VAL A 64 8.13 1.28 8.28
C VAL A 64 8.75 1.49 9.66
N THR A 65 8.23 0.79 10.66
CA THR A 65 8.73 0.88 12.05
C THR A 65 9.70 -0.23 12.35
N LYS A 66 9.45 -1.45 11.85
CA LYS A 66 10.34 -2.60 12.03
C LYS A 66 10.40 -3.45 10.78
N THR A 67 11.55 -4.05 10.54
CA THR A 67 11.76 -5.02 9.45
C THR A 67 12.01 -6.41 10.01
N PHE A 68 11.47 -7.44 9.34
CA PHE A 68 11.68 -8.84 9.71
C PHE A 68 12.49 -9.55 8.61
N PRO A 69 13.83 -9.56 8.72
CA PRO A 69 14.68 -10.32 7.81
C PRO A 69 14.50 -11.82 8.06
N SER A 70 14.62 -12.60 6.99
CA SER A 70 14.65 -14.06 7.02
C SER A 70 16.10 -14.55 7.10
N ALA A 71 16.30 -15.88 7.20
CA ALA A 71 17.63 -16.50 7.33
C ALA A 71 18.58 -16.19 6.16
N ASP A 72 18.05 -15.79 5.02
CA ASP A 72 18.75 -15.35 3.81
C ASP A 72 19.00 -13.83 3.77
N ASN A 73 18.81 -13.12 4.90
CA ASN A 73 18.92 -11.66 5.02
C ASN A 73 17.97 -10.85 4.12
N LEU A 74 16.94 -11.49 3.54
CA LEU A 74 15.92 -10.79 2.74
C LEU A 74 14.69 -10.45 3.59
N VAL A 75 14.23 -9.20 3.48
CA VAL A 75 13.06 -8.72 4.22
C VAL A 75 11.79 -9.12 3.49
N ARG A 76 10.99 -9.99 4.10
CA ARG A 76 9.70 -10.46 3.53
C ARG A 76 8.49 -9.84 4.21
N LYS A 77 8.62 -9.44 5.47
CA LYS A 77 7.56 -8.83 6.28
C LYS A 77 8.09 -7.57 6.96
N VAL A 78 7.24 -6.57 7.09
CA VAL A 78 7.55 -5.33 7.81
C VAL A 78 6.36 -4.91 8.67
N GLU A 79 6.64 -4.25 9.77
CA GLU A 79 5.67 -3.55 10.61
C GLU A 79 5.59 -2.10 10.16
N ILE A 80 4.38 -1.63 9.89
CA ILE A 80 4.12 -0.29 9.35
C ILE A 80 3.23 0.46 10.31
N ARG A 81 3.61 1.68 10.61
CA ARG A 81 2.79 2.65 11.33
C ARG A 81 2.01 3.49 10.33
N ILE A 82 0.69 3.38 10.38
CA ILE A 82 -0.22 4.18 9.57
C ILE A 82 -0.94 5.16 10.49
N VAL A 83 -1.02 6.40 10.05
CA VAL A 83 -1.83 7.41 10.71
C VAL A 83 -3.25 7.30 10.18
N ARG A 84 -4.18 6.77 10.99
CA ARG A 84 -5.59 6.69 10.63
C ARG A 84 -6.34 7.81 11.34
N THR A 85 -6.99 8.67 10.56
CA THR A 85 -8.00 9.59 11.07
C THR A 85 -9.28 8.79 11.30
N VAL A 86 -9.57 8.50 12.56
CA VAL A 86 -10.78 7.74 12.95
C VAL A 86 -11.96 8.71 13.09
N ASP A 87 -11.71 9.90 13.63
CA ASP A 87 -12.64 11.03 13.75
C ASP A 87 -11.91 12.35 13.45
N LYS A 88 -12.65 13.44 13.21
CA LYS A 88 -12.12 14.77 12.84
C LYS A 88 -10.99 15.27 13.78
N ASP A 89 -11.02 14.84 15.04
CA ASP A 89 -10.10 15.31 16.08
C ASP A 89 -9.22 14.19 16.70
N CYS A 90 -9.36 12.94 16.26
CA CYS A 90 -8.64 11.80 16.84
C CYS A 90 -7.80 11.07 15.81
N VAL A 91 -6.49 11.32 15.87
CA VAL A 91 -5.46 10.68 15.07
C VAL A 91 -4.85 9.55 15.90
N LYS A 92 -5.15 8.29 15.56
CA LYS A 92 -4.57 7.12 16.23
C LYS A 92 -3.55 6.43 15.32
N PRO A 93 -2.31 6.19 15.79
CA PRO A 93 -1.38 5.36 15.05
C PRO A 93 -1.84 3.91 15.12
N ALA A 94 -1.98 3.27 13.96
CA ALA A 94 -2.28 1.86 13.84
C ALA A 94 -1.09 1.14 13.24
N PHE A 95 -0.68 0.03 13.87
CA PHE A 95 0.43 -0.80 13.43
C PHE A 95 -0.08 -2.00 12.65
N PHE A 96 0.53 -2.27 11.51
CA PHE A 96 0.17 -3.40 10.64
C PHE A 96 1.41 -4.17 10.23
N VAL A 97 1.39 -5.49 10.41
CA VAL A 97 2.39 -6.38 9.83
C VAL A 97 1.92 -6.80 8.45
N ARG A 98 2.70 -6.47 7.42
CA ARG A 98 2.35 -6.74 6.02
C ARG A 98 3.54 -7.30 5.26
N PRO A 99 3.30 -8.17 4.26
CA PRO A 99 4.36 -8.62 3.38
C PRO A 99 4.82 -7.48 2.47
N VAL A 100 6.11 -7.46 2.11
CA VAL A 100 6.69 -6.44 1.22
C VAL A 100 6.02 -6.41 -0.17
N THR A 101 5.44 -7.54 -0.60
CA THR A 101 4.67 -7.65 -1.84
C THR A 101 3.40 -6.81 -1.85
N GLU A 102 2.88 -6.41 -0.68
CA GLU A 102 1.72 -5.53 -0.56
C GLU A 102 2.10 -4.05 -0.40
N LEU A 103 3.39 -3.71 -0.48
CA LEU A 103 3.89 -2.36 -0.22
C LEU A 103 4.56 -1.75 -1.43
N VAL A 104 4.31 -0.48 -1.68
CA VAL A 104 5.02 0.30 -2.69
C VAL A 104 5.88 1.33 -1.96
N LEU A 105 7.18 1.29 -2.19
CA LEU A 105 8.12 2.27 -1.65
C LEU A 105 7.89 3.61 -2.36
N LEU A 106 7.65 4.68 -1.60
CA LEU A 106 7.42 6.02 -2.12
C LEU A 106 8.63 6.92 -1.95
N SER A 107 9.19 6.94 -0.73
CA SER A 107 10.39 7.70 -0.41
C SER A 107 11.28 6.85 0.48
N ARG A 108 12.56 6.87 0.17
CA ARG A 108 13.59 6.46 1.11
C ARG A 108 13.93 7.66 1.97
N THR A 109 14.07 7.43 3.25
CA THR A 109 14.59 8.46 4.14
C THR A 109 16.11 8.35 4.03
N TYR A 110 16.70 9.23 3.24
CA TYR A 110 18.17 9.38 3.18
C TYR A 110 18.63 9.99 4.51
N GLU A 111 19.82 9.60 4.98
CA GLU A 111 20.58 10.42 5.94
C GLU A 111 20.86 11.82 5.37
#